data_AF-A0A9X9LE13-F1
#
_entry.id   AF-A0A9X9LE13-F1
#
_cell.length_a   1.000
_cell.length_b   1.000
_cell.length_c   1.000
_cell.angle_alpha   90.00
_cell.angle_beta   90.00
_cell.angle_gamma   90.00
#
_symmetry.space_group_name_H-M   'P 1'
#
loop_
_entity.id
_entity.type
_entity.pdbx_description
1 polymer ?
#
loop_
_entity_poly.entity_id
_entity_poly.type
_entity_poly.pdbx_seq_one_letter_code
_entity_poly.pdbx_strand_id
1 'polypeptide(L)'
;EFVVIHNGIITNYKDLRKFLESKGYEFESETDTETIAKLIKYVFDNRETEDITFSTLVERVIQQLEGAFALVFKSIHYPGEAVATRRGSPLLIGVRSKYKLSTEQIPILYRTRNFENVKNICKTRMKRLDSSTCLHAVGDKAVEFFFASDAR
;
A
#
# COMPACT_ATOMS: atom_id res chain seq x y z
N GLU A 1 2.71 -5.41 14.17
CA GLU A 1 2.92 -4.02 13.73
C GLU A 1 2.29 -3.75 12.36
N PHE A 2 2.58 -4.58 11.36
CA PHE A 2 1.96 -4.52 10.03
C PHE A 2 0.91 -5.62 9.86
N VAL A 3 -0.16 -5.31 9.14
CA VAL A 3 -1.22 -6.24 8.77
C VAL A 3 -1.38 -6.22 7.25
N VAL A 4 -1.55 -7.40 6.66
CA VAL A 4 -1.68 -7.58 5.21
C VAL A 4 -2.88 -8.47 4.92
N ILE A 5 -3.71 -8.03 3.97
CA ILE A 5 -4.69 -8.90 3.30
C ILE A 5 -4.08 -9.26 1.95
N HIS A 6 -4.11 -10.54 1.60
CA HIS A 6 -3.53 -11.08 0.38
C HIS A 6 -4.53 -11.96 -0.36
N ASN A 7 -4.63 -11.73 -1.66
CA ASN A 7 -5.28 -12.64 -2.59
C ASN A 7 -4.33 -12.94 -3.75
N GLY A 8 -4.16 -14.20 -4.11
CA GLY A 8 -3.21 -14.64 -5.13
C GLY A 8 -2.12 -15.56 -4.57
N ILE A 9 -1.01 -15.66 -5.30
CA ILE A 9 0.11 -16.55 -4.96
C ILE A 9 1.42 -15.76 -5.08
N ILE A 10 2.25 -15.81 -4.03
CA ILE A 10 3.64 -15.35 -4.08
C ILE A 10 4.54 -16.53 -4.42
N THR A 11 5.09 -16.57 -5.63
CA THR A 11 5.81 -17.76 -6.12
C THR A 11 7.18 -17.96 -5.48
N ASN A 12 7.83 -16.87 -5.04
CA ASN A 12 9.15 -16.89 -4.41
C ASN A 12 9.11 -16.81 -2.87
N TYR A 13 7.97 -17.11 -2.23
CA TYR A 13 7.81 -16.98 -0.78
C TYR A 13 8.80 -17.83 0.04
N LYS A 14 9.24 -18.98 -0.50
CA LYS A 14 10.19 -19.87 0.18
C LYS A 14 11.58 -19.24 0.30
N ASP A 15 12.04 -18.55 -0.74
CA ASP A 15 13.34 -17.89 -0.74
C ASP A 15 13.32 -16.68 0.19
N LEU A 16 12.23 -15.90 0.14
CA LEU A 16 12.00 -14.77 1.04
C LEU A 16 11.90 -15.23 2.51
N ARG A 17 11.23 -16.36 2.76
CA ARG A 17 11.15 -16.95 4.10
C ARG A 17 12.52 -17.32 4.64
N LYS A 18 13.32 -18.09 3.88
CA LYS A 18 14.70 -18.45 4.28
C LYS A 18 15.54 -17.22 4.56
N PHE A 19 15.42 -16.19 3.72
CA PHE A 19 16.09 -14.92 3.95
C PHE A 19 15.67 -14.29 5.28
N LEU A 20 14.37 -14.18 5.56
CA LEU A 20 13.86 -13.58 6.80
C LEU A 20 14.21 -14.42 8.04
N GLU A 21 14.16 -15.74 7.96
CA GLU A 21 14.63 -16.65 9.01
C GLU A 21 16.12 -16.42 9.31
N SER A 22 16.97 -16.21 8.28
CA SER A 22 18.38 -15.85 8.46
C SER A 22 18.59 -14.47 9.12
N LYS A 23 17.56 -13.63 9.15
CA LYS A 23 17.52 -12.34 9.84
C LYS A 23 16.88 -12.41 11.23
N GLY A 24 16.53 -13.62 11.70
CA GLY A 24 15.96 -13.84 13.03
C GLY A 24 14.45 -13.69 13.11
N TYR A 25 13.73 -13.71 11.98
CA TYR A 25 12.27 -13.71 11.99
C TYR A 25 11.73 -15.14 12.18
N GLU A 26 10.88 -15.31 13.18
CA GLU A 26 10.12 -16.55 13.40
C GLU A 26 8.80 -16.51 12.62
N PHE A 27 8.43 -17.67 12.07
CA PHE A 27 7.20 -17.88 11.29
C PHE A 27 6.25 -18.79 12.04
N GLU A 28 4.98 -18.40 12.07
CA GLU A 28 3.91 -19.10 12.77
C GLU A 28 3.05 -19.95 11.82
N SER A 29 3.17 -19.72 10.51
CA SER A 29 2.43 -20.40 9.46
C SER A 29 3.34 -20.76 8.27
N GLU A 30 2.83 -21.60 7.38
CA GLU A 30 3.47 -21.92 6.10
C GLU A 30 2.90 -21.09 4.93
N THR A 31 2.11 -20.05 5.24
CA THR A 31 1.47 -19.23 4.22
C THR A 31 2.44 -18.22 3.63
N ASP A 32 2.30 -17.97 2.33
CA ASP A 32 3.01 -16.91 1.64
C ASP A 32 2.65 -15.51 2.17
N THR A 33 1.43 -15.34 2.66
CA THR A 33 0.91 -14.11 3.23
C THR A 33 1.72 -13.64 4.44
N GLU A 34 2.14 -14.57 5.31
CA GLU A 34 2.97 -14.23 6.46
C GLU A 34 4.34 -13.71 6.03
N THR A 35 4.93 -14.27 4.97
CA THR A 35 6.20 -13.79 4.41
C THR A 35 6.11 -12.32 4.01
N ILE A 36 4.97 -11.87 3.46
CA ILE A 36 4.75 -10.46 3.10
C ILE A 36 4.72 -9.57 4.36
N ALA A 37 4.01 -10.00 5.41
CA ALA A 37 3.89 -9.25 6.65
C ALA A 37 5.25 -9.10 7.37
N LYS A 38 6.06 -10.16 7.39
CA LYS A 38 7.40 -10.15 7.97
C LYS A 38 8.37 -9.33 7.09
N LEU A 39 8.26 -9.42 5.76
CA LEU A 39 9.07 -8.65 4.82
C LEU A 39 8.86 -7.13 4.95
N ILE A 40 7.61 -6.67 5.04
CA ILE A 40 7.37 -5.22 5.21
C ILE A 40 7.93 -4.70 6.52
N LYS A 41 7.85 -5.49 7.60
CA LYS A 41 8.51 -5.17 8.87
C LYS A 41 10.03 -5.09 8.69
N TYR A 42 10.64 -6.06 8.02
CA TYR A 42 12.08 -6.04 7.75
C TYR A 42 12.51 -4.78 6.97
N VAL A 43 11.78 -4.42 5.91
CA VAL A 43 12.09 -3.21 5.13
C VAL A 43 11.90 -1.95 5.97
N PHE A 44 10.88 -1.92 6.84
CA PHE A 44 10.65 -0.80 7.76
C PHE A 44 11.79 -0.67 8.76
N ASP A 45 12.19 -1.75 9.43
CA ASP A 45 13.24 -1.74 10.46
C ASP A 45 14.62 -1.38 9.86
N ASN A 46 14.85 -1.65 8.57
CA ASN A 46 16.09 -1.35 7.85
C ASN A 46 15.99 -0.11 6.94
N ARG A 47 15.07 0.81 7.22
CA ARG A 47 14.92 2.05 6.44
C ARG A 47 16.10 3.00 6.69
N GLU A 48 16.55 3.66 5.62
CA GLU A 48 17.65 4.65 5.67
C GLU A 48 17.23 5.95 6.37
N THR A 49 15.94 6.30 6.26
CA THR A 49 15.37 7.55 6.78
C THR A 49 14.12 7.23 7.59
N GLU A 50 13.91 7.94 8.69
CA GLU A 50 12.72 7.80 9.52
C GLU A 50 11.44 8.22 8.76
N ASP A 51 11.55 9.22 7.88
CA ASP A 51 10.43 9.82 7.14
C ASP A 51 10.05 9.07 5.84
N ILE A 52 10.14 7.75 5.82
CA ILE A 52 9.70 6.96 4.66
C ILE A 52 8.17 6.90 4.61
N THR A 53 7.59 7.27 3.46
CA THR A 53 6.14 7.17 3.26
C THR A 53 5.68 5.72 3.20
N PHE A 54 4.42 5.45 3.59
CA PHE A 54 3.88 4.10 3.58
C PHE A 54 3.85 3.50 2.16
N SER A 55 3.55 4.33 1.15
CA SER A 55 3.56 3.91 -0.25
C SER A 55 4.95 3.52 -0.73
N THR A 56 5.99 4.29 -0.41
CA THR A 56 7.38 3.94 -0.76
C THR A 56 7.84 2.67 -0.05
N LEU A 57 7.43 2.46 1.21
CA LEU A 57 7.70 1.22 1.93
C LEU A 57 7.08 0.00 1.22
N VAL A 58 5.79 0.07 0.85
CA VAL A 58 5.11 -0.99 0.11
C VAL A 58 5.70 -1.18 -1.29
N GLU A 59 6.13 -0.12 -1.96
CA GLU A 59 6.82 -0.20 -3.25
C GLU A 59 8.10 -1.04 -3.17
N ARG A 60 8.92 -0.84 -2.11
CA ARG A 60 10.13 -1.64 -1.89
C ARG A 60 9.79 -3.12 -1.66
N VAL A 61 8.71 -3.41 -0.94
CA VAL A 61 8.25 -4.79 -0.69
C VAL A 61 7.83 -5.48 -2.00
N ILE A 62 6.97 -4.85 -2.80
CA ILE A 62 6.44 -5.48 -4.03
C ILE A 62 7.48 -5.67 -5.14
N GLN A 63 8.64 -5.00 -5.04
CA GLN A 63 9.79 -5.24 -5.93
C GLN A 63 10.46 -6.59 -5.64
N GLN A 64 10.34 -7.10 -4.42
CA GLN A 64 10.91 -8.39 -4.02
C GLN A 64 9.94 -9.56 -4.24
N LEU A 65 8.63 -9.27 -4.41
CA LEU A 65 7.61 -10.30 -4.59
C LEU A 65 7.52 -10.73 -6.06
N GLU A 66 7.43 -12.04 -6.28
CA GLU A 66 7.10 -12.65 -7.56
C GLU A 66 5.74 -13.33 -7.51
N GLY A 67 5.10 -13.46 -8.67
CA GLY A 67 3.78 -14.07 -8.80
C GLY A 67 2.68 -13.07 -9.13
N ALA A 68 1.45 -13.47 -8.82
CA ALA A 68 0.24 -12.71 -9.11
C ALA A 68 -0.57 -12.55 -7.83
N PHE A 69 -0.79 -11.30 -7.41
CA PHE A 69 -1.37 -10.96 -6.13
C PHE A 69 -2.16 -9.65 -6.15
N ALA A 70 -3.07 -9.50 -5.20
CA ALA A 70 -3.69 -8.26 -4.75
C ALA A 70 -3.45 -8.15 -3.24
N LEU A 71 -2.95 -7.01 -2.80
CA LEU A 71 -2.52 -6.77 -1.42
C LEU A 71 -3.15 -5.50 -0.87
N VAL A 72 -3.50 -5.52 0.41
CA VAL A 72 -3.87 -4.32 1.19
C VAL A 72 -3.06 -4.33 2.48
N PHE A 73 -2.34 -3.24 2.73
CA PHE A 73 -1.46 -3.04 3.88
C PHE A 73 -2.07 -2.03 4.86
N LYS A 74 -1.94 -2.32 6.15
CA LYS A 74 -2.22 -1.38 7.25
C LYS A 74 -1.15 -1.48 8.31
N SER A 75 -0.85 -0.38 8.99
CA SER A 75 0.16 -0.35 10.05
C SER A 75 -0.20 0.66 11.13
N ILE A 76 0.24 0.39 12.36
CA ILE A 76 0.16 1.36 13.46
C ILE A 76 1.16 2.51 13.28
N HIS A 77 2.22 2.31 12.48
CA HIS A 77 3.22 3.34 12.17
C HIS A 77 2.70 4.40 11.17
N TYR A 78 1.64 4.07 10.44
CA TYR A 78 1.00 4.94 9.45
C TYR A 78 -0.51 5.07 9.76
N PRO A 79 -0.87 5.74 10.87
CA PRO A 79 -2.24 5.80 11.34
C PRO A 79 -3.13 6.53 10.33
N GLY A 80 -4.30 5.95 10.04
CA GLY A 80 -5.25 6.50 9.07
C GLY A 80 -4.92 6.19 7.60
N GLU A 81 -3.81 5.50 7.32
CA GLU A 81 -3.42 5.13 5.97
C GLU A 81 -3.69 3.64 5.69
N ALA A 82 -4.01 3.36 4.43
CA ALA A 82 -4.01 2.03 3.85
C ALA A 82 -3.39 2.10 2.47
N VAL A 83 -2.52 1.15 2.15
CA VAL A 83 -1.88 1.07 0.83
C VAL A 83 -2.29 -0.23 0.18
N ALA A 84 -2.84 -0.15 -1.02
CA ALA A 84 -3.27 -1.31 -1.78
C ALA A 84 -2.54 -1.39 -3.12
N THR A 85 -2.22 -2.61 -3.55
CA THR A 85 -1.44 -2.86 -4.78
C THR A 85 -1.88 -4.17 -5.43
N ARG A 86 -1.64 -4.31 -6.73
CA ARG A 86 -1.96 -5.51 -7.50
C ARG A 86 -0.91 -5.80 -8.56
N ARG A 87 -0.71 -7.08 -8.85
CA ARG A 87 0.03 -7.60 -10.00
C ARG A 87 -0.66 -8.87 -10.47
N GLY A 88 -1.16 -8.92 -11.70
CA GLY A 88 -1.82 -10.13 -12.23
C GLY A 88 -3.21 -10.46 -11.66
N SER A 89 -3.58 -10.02 -10.46
CA SER A 89 -4.92 -10.16 -9.86
C SER A 89 -5.75 -8.87 -9.96
N PRO A 90 -7.07 -8.91 -10.23
CA PRO A 90 -7.93 -7.73 -10.19
C PRO A 90 -8.10 -7.21 -8.76
N LEU A 91 -8.14 -5.88 -8.60
CA LEU A 91 -8.42 -5.22 -7.32
C LEU A 91 -9.26 -3.96 -7.57
N LEU A 92 -10.37 -3.86 -6.87
CA LEU A 92 -11.32 -2.77 -6.90
C LEU A 92 -11.40 -2.11 -5.53
N ILE A 93 -11.50 -0.78 -5.51
CA ILE A 93 -11.68 0.01 -4.30
C ILE A 93 -13.00 0.77 -4.44
N GLY A 94 -13.98 0.40 -3.62
CA GLY A 94 -15.22 1.16 -3.44
C GLY A 94 -15.05 2.18 -2.33
N VAL A 95 -15.58 3.39 -2.54
CA VAL A 95 -15.57 4.46 -1.54
C VAL A 95 -17.00 4.84 -1.23
N ARG A 96 -17.38 4.81 0.06
CA ARG A 96 -18.68 5.24 0.55
C ARG A 96 -18.51 6.28 1.65
N SER A 97 -19.31 7.33 1.60
CA SER A 97 -19.37 8.34 2.64
C SER A 97 -20.83 8.72 2.88
N LYS A 98 -21.21 8.88 4.14
CA LYS A 98 -22.53 9.45 4.51
C LYS A 98 -22.63 10.94 4.19
N TYR A 99 -21.50 11.61 3.99
CA TYR A 99 -21.39 13.04 3.77
C TYR A 99 -20.71 13.34 2.42
N LYS A 100 -20.90 14.56 1.94
CA LYS A 100 -20.21 15.02 0.72
C LYS A 100 -18.69 14.88 0.90
N LEU A 101 -18.06 14.24 -0.07
CA LEU A 101 -16.60 14.10 -0.12
C LEU A 101 -15.97 15.45 -0.45
N SER A 102 -14.70 15.63 -0.06
CA SER A 102 -13.90 16.83 -0.39
C SER A 102 -13.78 17.09 -1.90
N THR A 103 -14.00 16.06 -2.72
CA THR A 103 -14.00 16.13 -4.19
C THR A 103 -15.11 15.23 -4.75
N GLU A 104 -15.74 15.69 -5.84
CA GLU A 104 -16.68 14.88 -6.62
C GLU A 104 -15.96 13.93 -7.59
N GLN A 105 -14.65 14.10 -7.78
CA GLN A 105 -13.81 13.28 -8.65
C GLN A 105 -12.63 12.69 -7.88
N ILE A 106 -12.46 11.37 -7.96
CA ILE A 106 -11.28 10.68 -7.42
C ILE A 106 -10.12 10.88 -8.40
N PRO A 107 -9.03 11.57 -8.02
CA PRO A 107 -7.91 11.79 -8.92
C PRO A 107 -7.21 10.46 -9.23
N ILE A 108 -7.25 10.02 -10.49
CA ILE A 108 -6.50 8.85 -10.94
C ILE A 108 -5.15 9.32 -11.44
N LEU A 109 -4.10 9.07 -10.65
CA LEU A 109 -2.73 9.37 -11.03
C LEU A 109 -2.11 8.14 -11.67
N TYR A 110 -1.75 8.24 -12.94
CA TYR A 110 -0.93 7.25 -13.60
C TYR A 110 0.54 7.59 -13.35
N ARG A 111 1.37 6.58 -13.07
CA ARG A 111 2.83 6.74 -13.00
C ARG A 111 3.35 7.11 -14.40
N THR A 112 3.45 8.40 -14.70
CA THR A 112 4.18 8.91 -15.86
C THR A 112 5.67 8.88 -15.57
N ARG A 113 6.49 8.38 -16.51
CA ARG A 113 7.96 8.28 -16.37
C ARG A 113 8.66 9.66 -16.25
N ASN A 114 7.93 10.76 -16.39
CA ASN A 114 8.45 12.13 -16.32
C ASN A 114 8.00 12.81 -15.02
N PHE A 115 8.88 12.78 -14.01
CA PHE A 115 8.66 13.38 -12.69
C PHE A 115 8.46 14.92 -12.72
N GLU A 116 8.85 15.61 -13.80
CA GLU A 116 8.89 17.08 -13.82
C GLU A 116 7.52 17.74 -14.03
N ASN A 117 6.60 17.13 -14.77
CA ASN A 117 5.29 17.73 -15.06
C ASN A 117 4.27 17.60 -13.92
N VAL A 118 4.47 16.65 -13.00
CA VAL A 118 3.57 16.45 -11.85
C VAL A 118 3.70 17.60 -10.84
N LYS A 119 4.93 18.11 -10.62
CA LYS A 119 5.16 19.27 -9.74
C LYS A 119 4.42 20.53 -10.21
N ASN A 120 4.28 20.75 -11.52
CA ASN A 120 3.69 21.98 -12.04
C ASN A 120 2.16 21.98 -12.06
N ILE A 121 1.51 20.83 -12.23
CA ILE A 121 0.05 20.68 -12.10
C ILE A 121 -0.37 20.84 -10.64
N CYS A 122 0.40 20.30 -9.69
CA CYS A 122 0.15 20.47 -8.26
C CYS A 122 0.39 21.92 -7.78
N LYS A 123 1.39 22.62 -8.32
CA LYS A 123 1.73 24.01 -7.91
C LYS A 123 0.70 25.07 -8.28
N THR A 124 0.00 24.95 -9.41
CA THR A 124 -0.91 26.01 -9.88
C THR A 124 -2.32 25.93 -9.31
N ARG A 125 -2.75 24.78 -8.75
CA ARG A 125 -4.08 24.63 -8.14
C ARG A 125 -4.12 24.32 -6.65
N MET A 126 -2.99 24.01 -6.00
CA MET A 126 -2.99 23.60 -4.59
C MET A 126 -1.89 24.31 -3.81
N LYS A 127 -2.25 25.41 -3.14
CA LYS A 127 -1.36 26.07 -2.15
C LYS A 127 -1.29 25.32 -0.82
N ARG A 128 -1.95 24.16 -0.69
CA ARG A 128 -1.85 23.22 0.44
C ARG A 128 -2.22 21.84 -0.06
N LEU A 129 -1.26 20.91 -0.12
CA LEU A 129 -1.35 19.52 0.35
C LEU A 129 -0.15 18.72 -0.16
N ASP A 130 0.47 17.98 0.76
CA ASP A 130 1.47 16.97 0.47
C ASP A 130 0.98 15.94 -0.54
N SER A 131 1.93 15.29 -1.20
CA SER A 131 1.84 14.43 -2.37
C SER A 131 1.02 13.13 -2.24
N SER A 132 0.01 13.08 -1.37
CA SER A 132 -0.91 11.96 -1.22
C SER A 132 -2.32 12.37 -1.68
N THR A 133 -2.90 11.57 -2.58
CA THR A 133 -4.29 11.73 -3.00
C THR A 133 -5.20 11.28 -1.86
N CYS A 134 -5.41 12.14 -0.88
CA CYS A 134 -6.20 11.84 0.31
C CYS A 134 -7.68 12.19 0.09
N LEU A 135 -8.55 11.20 0.29
CA LEU A 135 -10.00 11.39 0.29
C LEU A 135 -10.45 11.50 1.75
N HIS A 136 -11.04 12.64 2.10
CA HIS A 136 -11.65 12.86 3.41
C HIS A 136 -13.08 13.34 3.22
N ALA A 137 -13.98 12.93 4.12
CA ALA A 137 -15.27 13.58 4.24
C ALA A 137 -15.05 15.04 4.68
N VAL A 138 -15.96 15.95 4.29
CA VAL A 138 -15.91 17.32 4.78
C VAL A 138 -16.28 17.33 6.27
N GLY A 139 -15.33 17.75 7.11
CA GLY A 139 -15.39 17.59 8.57
C GLY A 139 -14.91 16.19 8.98
N ASP A 140 -14.49 16.04 10.23
CA ASP A 140 -13.84 14.86 10.82
C ASP A 140 -14.77 13.62 10.87
N LYS A 141 -15.20 13.15 9.70
CA LYS A 141 -16.30 12.20 9.53
C LYS A 141 -15.82 10.99 8.74
N ALA A 142 -16.29 9.82 9.16
CA ALA A 142 -15.82 8.53 8.64
C ALA A 142 -16.12 8.35 7.14
N VAL A 143 -15.08 7.96 6.39
CA VAL A 143 -15.17 7.43 5.02
C VAL A 143 -14.94 5.91 5.11
N GLU A 144 -15.76 5.16 4.40
CA GLU A 144 -15.66 3.70 4.35
C GLU A 144 -15.05 3.28 3.02
N PHE A 145 -14.03 2.42 3.09
CA PHE A 145 -13.37 1.82 1.92
C PHE A 145 -13.71 0.34 1.84
N PHE A 146 -14.11 -0.12 0.67
CA PHE A 146 -14.40 -1.51 0.35
C PHE A 146 -13.36 -2.02 -0.63
N PHE A 147 -12.66 -3.10 -0.30
CA PHE A 147 -11.70 -3.74 -1.19
C PHE A 147 -12.32 -5.03 -1.73
N ALA A 148 -12.33 -5.18 -3.06
CA ALA A 148 -12.80 -6.40 -3.71
C ALA A 148 -11.74 -6.90 -4.69
N SER A 149 -11.46 -8.20 -4.64
CA SER A 149 -10.53 -8.88 -5.53
C SER A 149 -11.12 -10.24 -5.87
N ASP A 150 -10.86 -10.72 -7.07
CA ASP A 150 -11.32 -12.02 -7.55
C ASP A 150 -10.13 -13.00 -7.56
N ALA A 151 -10.37 -14.24 -7.16
CA ALA A 151 -9.37 -15.30 -7.20
C ALA A 151 -9.52 -16.03 -8.53
N ARG A 152 -8.49 -15.95 -9.38
CA ARG A 152 -8.40 -16.74 -10.62
C ARG A 152 -7.55 -17.97 -10.42
#